data_AF-A0A2M7FKV5-F1
#
_entry.id   AF-A0A2M7FKV5-F1
#
_cell.length_a   1.000
_cell.length_b   1.000
_cell.length_c   1.000
_cell.angle_alpha   90.00
_cell.angle_beta   90.00
_cell.angle_gamma   90.00
#
_symmetry.space_group_name_H-M   'P 1'
#
loop_
_entity.id
_entity.type
_entity.pdbx_description
1 polymer ?
#
loop_
_entity_poly.entity_id
_entity_poly.type
_entity_poly.pdbx_seq_one_letter_code
_entity_poly.pdbx_strand_id
1 'polypeptide(L)' 'MNLLLSLLQPYPFERLRQLFADITPNPAYTPISLGIGEPKHATPPFIQQALCDAVMR' A
#
# COMPACT_ATOMS: atom_id res chain seq x y z
N MET A 1 -11.74 23.73 -13.76
CA MET A 1 -11.39 22.28 -13.73
C MET A 1 -10.12 22.09 -14.54
N ASN A 2 -9.09 21.44 -14.00
CA ASN A 2 -7.84 21.23 -14.75
C ASN A 2 -7.97 20.03 -15.70
N LEU A 3 -7.96 20.27 -17.02
CA LEU A 3 -8.08 19.24 -18.05
C LEU A 3 -6.93 18.23 -18.04
N LEU A 4 -5.76 18.59 -17.50
CA LEU A 4 -4.60 17.70 -17.43
C LEU A 4 -4.82 16.53 -16.46
N LEU A 5 -5.79 16.64 -15.54
CA LEU A 5 -6.14 15.56 -14.62
C LEU A 5 -6.64 14.31 -15.35
N SER A 6 -7.26 14.44 -16.53
CA SER A 6 -7.73 13.29 -17.30
C SER A 6 -6.62 12.50 -17.97
N LEU A 7 -5.39 13.03 -17.99
CA LEU A 7 -4.21 12.35 -18.55
C LEU A 7 -3.46 11.53 -17.50
N LEU A 8 -3.76 11.73 -16.22
CA LEU A 8 -3.12 11.00 -15.13
C LEU A 8 -3.45 9.52 -15.23
N GLN A 9 -2.42 8.70 -15.08
CA GLN A 9 -2.58 7.25 -15.00
C GLN A 9 -2.87 6.84 -13.56
N PRO A 10 -3.63 5.75 -13.35
CA PRO A 10 -3.84 5.17 -12.03
C PRO A 10 -2.52 4.79 -11.37
N TYR A 11 -2.56 4.66 -10.04
CA TYR A 11 -1.41 4.28 -9.24
C TYR A 11 -0.80 2.96 -9.78
N PRO A 12 0.51 2.90 -10.08
CA PRO A 12 1.10 1.75 -10.78
C PRO A 12 0.86 0.39 -10.09
N PHE A 13 0.78 0.35 -8.76
CA PHE A 13 0.55 -0.89 -8.03
C PHE A 13 -0.91 -1.34 -8.03
N GLU A 14 -1.87 -0.42 -8.21
CA GLU A 14 -3.27 -0.80 -8.45
C GLU A 14 -3.40 -1.49 -9.80
N ARG A 15 -2.73 -0.96 -10.83
CA ARG A 15 -2.65 -1.63 -12.14
C ARG A 15 -1.99 -3.00 -12.03
N LEU A 16 -0.91 -3.11 -11.26
CA LEU A 16 -0.24 -4.40 -11.02
C LEU A 16 -1.19 -5.40 -10.34
N ARG A 17 -1.93 -4.98 -9.30
CA ARG A 17 -2.93 -5.82 -8.63
C ARG A 17 -4.02 -6.30 -9.59
N GLN A 18 -4.53 -5.42 -10.46
CA GLN A 18 -5.55 -5.77 -11.44
C GLN A 18 -5.05 -6.84 -12.43
N LEU A 19 -3.79 -6.74 -12.88
CA LEU A 19 -3.20 -7.73 -13.77
C LEU A 19 -3.04 -9.12 -13.13
N PHE A 20 -2.94 -9.21 -11.80
CA PHE A 20 -2.81 -10.46 -11.06
C PHE A 20 -4.13 -11.01 -10.49
N ALA A 21 -5.26 -10.31 -10.68
CA ALA A 21 -6.51 -10.61 -9.97
C ALA A 21 -7.04 -12.04 -10.22
N ASP A 22 -6.89 -12.54 -11.45
CA ASP A 22 -7.40 -13.86 -11.86
C ASP A 22 -6.34 -14.97 -11.79
N ILE A 23 -5.14 -14.68 -11.27
CA ILE A 23 -4.05 -15.65 -11.16
C ILE A 23 -4.14 -16.34 -9.81
N THR A 24 -4.40 -17.65 -9.82
CA THR A 24 -4.31 -18.51 -8.64
C THR A 24 -2.88 -19.04 -8.48
N PRO A 25 -2.13 -18.64 -7.44
CA PRO A 25 -0.79 -19.17 -7.20
C PRO A 25 -0.82 -20.66 -6.86
N ASN A 26 0.30 -21.34 -7.06
CA ASN A 26 0.43 -22.75 -6.67
C ASN A 26 0.25 -22.89 -5.14
N PRO A 27 -0.74 -23.69 -4.67
CA PRO A 27 -1.06 -23.82 -3.24
C PRO A 27 0.05 -24.48 -2.41
N ALA A 28 1.02 -25.15 -3.04
CA ALA A 28 2.15 -25.74 -2.35
C ALA A 28 3.17 -24.70 -1.83
N TYR A 29 3.06 -23.44 -2.26
CA TYR A 29 4.03 -22.39 -1.94
C TYR A 29 3.37 -21.11 -1.44
N THR A 30 4.00 -20.48 -0.46
CA THR A 30 3.59 -19.15 0.02
C THR A 30 3.97 -18.07 -1.01
N PRO A 31 3.03 -17.23 -1.46
CA PRO A 31 3.35 -16.14 -2.38
C PRO A 31 4.29 -15.10 -1.74
N ILE A 32 5.32 -14.68 -2.48
CA ILE A 32 6.23 -13.61 -2.08
C ILE A 32 5.95 -12.37 -2.92
N SER A 33 5.37 -11.35 -2.29
CA SER A 33 5.05 -10.07 -2.96
C SER A 33 6.19 -9.07 -2.80
N LEU A 34 6.99 -8.90 -3.84
CA LEU A 34 8.05 -7.87 -3.94
C LEU A 34 7.62 -6.64 -4.76
N GLY A 35 6.37 -6.61 -5.21
CA GLY A 35 5.88 -5.58 -6.14
C GLY A 35 5.63 -4.20 -5.53
N ILE A 36 5.58 -4.07 -4.20
CA ILE A 36 5.30 -2.81 -3.49
C ILE A 36 6.36 -2.62 -2.40
N GLY A 37 7.09 -1.50 -2.46
CA GLY A 37 8.13 -1.12 -1.48
C GLY A 37 7.59 -0.44 -0.21
N GLU A 38 6.33 -0.67 0.14
CA GLU A 38 5.70 -0.06 1.32
C GLU A 38 6.12 -0.79 2.60
N PRO A 39 6.43 -0.05 3.69
CA PRO A 39 6.80 -0.65 4.95
C PRO A 39 5.62 -1.45 5.52
N LYS A 40 5.83 -2.76 5.71
CA LYS A 40 4.86 -3.65 6.37
C LYS A 40 5.10 -3.80 7.88
N HIS A 41 6.18 -3.22 8.39
CA HIS A 41 6.50 -3.28 9.81
C HIS A 41 5.49 -2.45 10.61
N ALA A 42 5.08 -2.97 11.77
CA ALA A 42 4.22 -2.23 12.68
C ALA A 42 4.89 -0.91 13.11
N THR A 43 4.09 0.15 13.21
CA THR A 43 4.57 1.42 13.73
C THR A 43 5.06 1.26 15.18
N PRO A 44 6.28 1.72 15.53
CA PRO A 44 6.78 1.68 16.89
C PRO A 44 5.81 2.30 17.92
N PRO A 45 5.59 1.66 19.11
CA PRO A 45 4.58 2.12 20.07
C PRO A 45 4.77 3.55 20.58
N PHE A 46 6.02 3.99 20.75
CA PHE A 46 6.31 5.32 21.29
C PHE A 46 5.82 6.46 20.37
N ILE A 47 5.70 6.21 19.06
CA ILE A 47 5.18 7.21 18.11
C ILE A 47 3.70 7.46 18.38
N GLN A 48 2.93 6.39 18.63
CA GLN A 48 1.51 6.51 18.98
C GLN A 48 1.34 7.24 20.31
N GLN A 49 2.16 6.91 21.31
CA GLN A 49 2.13 7.59 22.61
C GLN A 49 2.40 9.09 22.46
N ALA A 50 3.48 9.46 21.75
CA ALA A 50 3.83 10.85 21.54
C ALA A 50 2.73 11.64 20.81
N LEU A 51 2.06 11.00 19.85
CA LEU A 51 0.92 11.60 19.14
C LEU A 51 -0.27 11.85 20.08
N CYS A 52 -0.65 10.86 20.89
CA CYS A 52 -1.73 11.01 21.87
C CYS A 52 -1.42 12.13 22.88
N ASP A 53 -0.20 12.17 23.42
CA ASP A 53 0.23 13.17 24.40
C ASP A 53 0.22 14.59 23.82
N ALA A 54 0.50 14.76 22.53
CA ALA A 54 0.50 16.05 21.85
C ALA A 54 -0.90 16.58 21.55
N VAL A 55 -1.86 15.70 21.27
CA VAL A 55 -3.24 16.07 20.88
C VAL A 55 -4.18 16.22 22.07
N MET A 56 -3.90 15.56 23.20
CA MET A 56 -4.73 15.63 24.42
C MET A 56 -4.32 16.74 25.39
N ARG A 57 -3.41 17.62 24.98
CA ARG A 57 -3.08 18.86 25.71
C ARG A 57 -3.95 20.01 25.24
#